data_AF-A0A7R9KJE2-F1
#
_entry.id   AF-A0A7R9KJE2-F1
#
_cell.length_a   1.000
_cell.length_b   1.000
_cell.length_c   1.000
_cell.angle_alpha   90.00
_cell.angle_beta   90.00
_cell.angle_gamma   90.00
#
_symmetry.space_group_name_H-M   'P 1'
#
loop_
_entity.id
_entity.type
_entity.pdbx_description
1 polymer ?
#
loop_
_entity_poly.entity_id
_entity_poly.type
_entity_poly.pdbx_seq_one_letter_code
_entity_poly.pdbx_strand_id
1 'polypeptide(L)'
;DTLSHRLHRHESPVLSAPIPIIHSSDTMLVVDKPPSIPIHPCGKYRHNTLQHVLAKEHKITDLYTIHRLDRLTSGVLMFARTAATAQKLHEQIRKHELEKQYVCRVVGKFPDGVITCEQPIETLSHKIGINVIDPKGKPCTTTFERLNYNGKSSTVLCRPKTGRMHQIRVHLQYLGHPILNDTFYNNDAFGLKRGKDGDYGKTKDEVIQDIEKQHQRMLYLLSNVTELSAEERELDDKEREIALKALHHYTNREEWHSLVEKYKLDTNALIIDISCEECTNKTIDPNPKDLLIYLHALCYKGEGFEYKTALPVWALDDWDYD
;
A
#
# COMPACT_ATOMS: atom_id res chain seq x y z
N ASP A 1 12.48 -39.31 -21.30
CA ASP A 1 12.92 -38.72 -20.03
C ASP A 1 12.12 -37.48 -19.70
N THR A 2 11.62 -37.38 -18.48
CA THR A 2 10.85 -36.22 -17.98
C THR A 2 11.75 -35.41 -17.08
N LEU A 3 12.12 -34.19 -17.50
CA LEU A 3 12.83 -33.24 -16.65
C LEU A 3 11.79 -32.50 -15.81
N SER A 4 11.96 -32.47 -14.49
CA SER A 4 11.11 -31.67 -13.59
C SER A 4 11.95 -30.77 -12.69
N HIS A 5 11.41 -29.60 -12.36
CA HIS A 5 12.03 -28.63 -11.45
C HIS A 5 11.06 -28.34 -10.30
N ARG A 6 11.51 -28.54 -9.07
CA ARG A 6 10.76 -28.22 -7.85
C ARG A 6 11.31 -26.94 -7.25
N LEU A 7 10.44 -25.98 -6.94
CA LEU A 7 10.80 -24.71 -6.34
C LEU A 7 10.04 -24.52 -5.04
N HIS A 8 10.78 -24.44 -3.93
CA HIS A 8 10.24 -24.13 -2.61
C HIS A 8 10.28 -22.61 -2.38
N ARG A 9 9.15 -22.02 -1.94
CA ARG A 9 9.05 -20.57 -1.66
C ARG A 9 8.11 -20.30 -0.50
N HIS A 10 8.55 -19.41 0.39
CA HIS A 10 7.70 -18.77 1.38
C HIS A 10 7.14 -17.47 0.83
N GLU A 11 5.82 -17.33 0.86
CA GLU A 11 5.18 -16.06 0.57
C GLU A 11 5.31 -15.13 1.76
N SER A 12 5.44 -13.83 1.49
CA SER A 12 5.40 -12.86 2.57
C SER A 12 3.99 -12.86 3.18
N PRO A 13 3.88 -12.84 4.52
CA PRO A 13 2.60 -12.73 5.22
C PRO A 13 1.88 -11.43 4.85
N VAL A 14 0.55 -11.50 4.87
CA VAL A 14 -0.35 -10.36 4.66
C VAL A 14 -1.35 -10.29 5.80
N LEU A 15 -1.93 -9.12 6.01
CA LEU A 15 -3.00 -8.90 6.95
C LEU A 15 -4.20 -9.77 6.57
N SER A 16 -4.58 -10.67 7.46
CA SER A 16 -5.73 -11.56 7.27
C SER A 16 -7.05 -10.84 7.55
N ALA A 17 -7.23 -9.58 7.13
CA ALA A 17 -8.45 -8.79 7.36
C ALA A 17 -9.62 -9.25 6.47
N PRO A 18 -10.90 -8.98 6.86
CA PRO A 18 -12.03 -9.16 5.96
C PRO A 18 -11.83 -8.34 4.69
N ILE A 19 -12.45 -8.79 3.60
CA ILE A 19 -12.50 -8.05 2.33
C ILE A 19 -13.95 -7.62 2.09
N PRO A 20 -14.36 -6.42 2.55
CA PRO A 20 -15.71 -5.93 2.34
C PRO A 20 -16.05 -5.82 0.86
N ILE A 21 -17.22 -6.32 0.48
CA ILE A 21 -17.78 -6.15 -0.86
C ILE A 21 -18.61 -4.85 -0.86
N ILE A 22 -18.15 -3.85 -1.60
CA ILE A 22 -18.85 -2.57 -1.79
C ILE A 22 -19.97 -2.74 -2.82
N HIS A 23 -19.72 -3.52 -3.87
CA HIS A 23 -20.70 -3.81 -4.92
C HIS A 23 -20.41 -5.17 -5.54
N SER A 24 -21.45 -5.95 -5.82
CA SER A 24 -21.36 -7.17 -6.61
C SER A 24 -22.56 -7.29 -7.53
N SER A 25 -22.30 -7.44 -8.82
CA SER A 25 -23.30 -7.72 -9.87
C SER A 25 -22.74 -8.77 -10.84
N ASP A 26 -23.47 -9.08 -11.91
CA ASP A 26 -23.01 -10.03 -12.93
C ASP A 26 -21.82 -9.51 -13.74
N THR A 27 -21.62 -8.19 -13.80
CA THR A 27 -20.59 -7.56 -14.64
C THR A 27 -19.42 -7.00 -13.84
N MET A 28 -19.63 -6.69 -12.55
CA MET A 28 -18.67 -5.97 -11.72
C MET A 28 -18.58 -6.57 -10.31
N LEU A 29 -17.38 -6.47 -9.74
CA LEU A 29 -17.13 -6.64 -8.31
C LEU A 29 -16.29 -5.47 -7.83
N VAL A 30 -16.70 -4.85 -6.74
CA VAL A 30 -15.98 -3.77 -6.10
C VAL A 30 -15.78 -4.13 -4.64
N VAL A 31 -14.55 -4.03 -4.18
CA VAL A 31 -14.16 -4.35 -2.81
C VAL A 31 -13.44 -3.20 -2.15
N ASP A 32 -13.51 -3.15 -0.83
CA ASP A 32 -12.62 -2.35 -0.01
C ASP A 32 -11.36 -3.18 0.28
N LYS A 33 -10.28 -2.92 -0.46
CA LYS A 33 -9.04 -3.69 -0.32
C LYS A 33 -8.38 -3.34 1.01
N PRO A 34 -8.13 -4.30 1.92
CA PRO A 34 -7.31 -4.03 3.10
C PRO A 34 -5.86 -3.73 2.69
N PRO A 35 -5.05 -3.06 3.53
CA PRO A 35 -3.64 -2.84 3.24
C PRO A 35 -2.87 -4.18 3.29
N SER A 36 -1.57 -4.16 2.97
CA SER A 36 -0.63 -5.31 2.89
C SER A 36 -0.85 -6.36 1.80
N ILE A 37 -2.06 -6.54 1.26
CA ILE A 37 -2.37 -7.59 0.28
C ILE A 37 -2.18 -7.11 -1.17
N PRO A 38 -1.35 -7.79 -1.99
CA PRO A 38 -1.29 -7.59 -3.44
C PRO A 38 -2.56 -8.06 -4.13
N ILE A 39 -2.82 -7.54 -5.32
CA ILE A 39 -4.08 -7.82 -6.04
C ILE A 39 -4.07 -9.19 -6.73
N HIS A 40 -2.96 -9.51 -7.40
CA HIS A 40 -2.76 -10.72 -8.21
C HIS A 40 -1.33 -11.24 -7.98
N PRO A 41 -1.01 -12.48 -8.42
CA PRO A 41 0.32 -13.06 -8.26
C PRO A 41 1.43 -12.14 -8.80
N CYS A 42 2.37 -11.76 -7.94
CA CYS A 42 3.49 -10.91 -8.30
C CYS A 42 4.66 -11.12 -7.34
N GLY A 43 5.89 -11.18 -7.87
CA GLY A 43 7.10 -11.35 -7.06
C GLY A 43 7.05 -12.62 -6.19
N LYS A 44 7.05 -12.45 -4.87
CA LYS A 44 6.98 -13.54 -3.87
C LYS A 44 5.55 -13.95 -3.51
N TYR A 45 4.53 -13.31 -4.06
CA TYR A 45 3.12 -13.57 -3.73
C TYR A 45 2.46 -14.38 -4.84
N ARG A 46 1.77 -15.46 -4.47
CA ARG A 46 0.95 -16.30 -5.36
C ARG A 46 -0.41 -16.56 -4.73
N HIS A 47 -0.44 -17.09 -3.51
CA HIS A 47 -1.63 -17.39 -2.72
C HIS A 47 -2.05 -16.23 -1.82
N ASN A 48 -1.11 -15.48 -1.26
CA ASN A 48 -1.35 -14.28 -0.46
C ASN A 48 -1.67 -13.09 -1.37
N THR A 49 -2.72 -13.22 -2.18
CA THR A 49 -3.20 -12.20 -3.11
C THR A 49 -4.71 -12.11 -3.05
N LEU A 50 -5.25 -10.90 -3.28
CA LEU A 50 -6.67 -10.62 -3.14
C LEU A 50 -7.52 -11.53 -4.03
N GLN A 51 -7.14 -11.73 -5.29
CA GLN A 51 -7.85 -12.65 -6.18
C GLN A 51 -7.85 -14.09 -5.68
N HIS A 52 -6.74 -14.57 -5.12
CA HIS A 52 -6.66 -15.93 -4.61
C HIS A 52 -7.51 -16.12 -3.35
N VAL A 53 -7.46 -15.15 -2.41
CA VAL A 53 -8.30 -15.15 -1.21
C VAL A 53 -9.78 -15.10 -1.58
N LEU A 54 -10.18 -14.21 -2.50
CA LEU A 54 -11.56 -14.14 -3.01
C LEU A 54 -12.01 -15.46 -3.65
N ALA A 55 -11.16 -16.10 -4.45
CA ALA A 55 -11.47 -17.39 -5.06
C ALA A 55 -11.60 -18.52 -4.03
N LYS A 56 -10.66 -18.58 -3.07
CA LYS A 56 -10.60 -19.67 -2.11
C LYS A 56 -11.69 -19.57 -1.05
N GLU A 57 -11.86 -18.38 -0.47
CA GLU A 57 -12.72 -18.13 0.69
C GLU A 57 -14.14 -17.75 0.30
N HIS A 58 -14.31 -16.97 -0.78
CA HIS A 58 -15.62 -16.45 -1.21
C HIS A 58 -16.17 -17.12 -2.47
N LYS A 59 -15.44 -18.07 -3.07
CA LYS A 59 -15.80 -18.72 -4.35
C LYS A 59 -16.02 -17.73 -5.50
N ILE A 60 -15.37 -16.58 -5.42
CA ILE A 60 -15.42 -15.54 -6.45
C ILE A 60 -14.21 -15.72 -7.36
N THR A 61 -14.43 -16.27 -8.55
CA THR A 61 -13.40 -16.52 -9.56
C THR A 61 -13.57 -15.60 -10.78
N ASP A 62 -12.69 -15.78 -11.77
CA ASP A 62 -12.82 -15.20 -13.12
C ASP A 62 -12.92 -13.66 -13.14
N LEU A 63 -12.10 -13.02 -12.30
CA LEU A 63 -12.03 -11.57 -12.17
C LEU A 63 -10.99 -10.96 -13.11
N TYR A 64 -11.42 -10.01 -13.92
CA TYR A 64 -10.55 -9.18 -14.75
C TYR A 64 -10.09 -7.96 -13.96
N THR A 65 -8.77 -7.78 -13.84
CA THR A 65 -8.19 -6.61 -13.16
C THR A 65 -8.33 -5.35 -14.02
N ILE A 66 -8.99 -4.33 -13.49
CA ILE A 66 -9.25 -3.07 -14.19
C ILE A 66 -8.18 -2.03 -13.91
N HIS A 67 -7.80 -1.92 -12.64
CA HIS A 67 -6.72 -1.07 -12.17
C HIS A 67 -6.03 -1.75 -10.99
N ARG A 68 -4.97 -1.13 -10.49
CA ARG A 68 -4.19 -1.65 -9.38
C ARG A 68 -4.03 -0.59 -8.30
N LEU A 69 -3.95 -1.05 -7.07
CA LEU A 69 -3.46 -0.33 -5.89
C LEU A 69 -2.14 -0.97 -5.48
N ASP A 70 -1.24 -0.17 -4.91
CA ASP A 70 -0.01 -0.71 -4.33
C ASP A 70 -0.35 -1.67 -3.18
N ARG A 71 0.55 -2.61 -2.89
CA ARG A 71 0.37 -3.62 -1.85
C ARG A 71 -0.12 -3.04 -0.53
N LEU A 72 0.52 -1.96 -0.06
CA LEU A 72 0.20 -1.30 1.21
C LEU A 72 -1.00 -0.36 1.13
N THR A 73 -1.36 0.14 -0.06
CA THR A 73 -2.50 1.05 -0.23
C THR A 73 -3.79 0.28 -0.04
N SER A 74 -4.73 0.87 0.69
CA SER A 74 -6.05 0.31 0.96
C SER A 74 -7.13 1.01 0.13
N GLY A 75 -8.38 0.54 0.20
CA GLY A 75 -9.55 1.23 -0.36
C GLY A 75 -10.12 0.59 -1.61
N VAL A 76 -10.97 1.36 -2.30
CA VAL A 76 -11.79 0.90 -3.43
C VAL A 76 -10.93 0.23 -4.52
N LEU A 77 -11.24 -1.02 -4.83
CA LEU A 77 -10.67 -1.75 -5.95
C LEU A 77 -11.78 -2.39 -6.78
N MET A 78 -11.74 -2.16 -8.10
CA MET A 78 -12.72 -2.68 -9.04
C MET A 78 -12.16 -3.83 -9.88
N PHE A 79 -12.98 -4.88 -10.01
CA PHE A 79 -12.81 -5.98 -10.95
C PHE A 79 -14.02 -6.02 -11.89
N ALA A 80 -13.78 -6.34 -13.16
CA ALA A 80 -14.87 -6.78 -14.03
C ALA A 80 -15.02 -8.30 -13.94
N ARG A 81 -16.24 -8.78 -14.12
CA ARG A 81 -16.57 -10.22 -14.22
C ARG A 81 -16.74 -10.70 -15.65
N THR A 82 -16.78 -9.76 -16.60
CA THR A 82 -16.86 -10.06 -18.04
C THR A 82 -15.78 -9.29 -18.80
N ALA A 83 -15.26 -9.92 -19.86
CA ALA A 83 -14.26 -9.29 -20.73
C ALA A 83 -14.77 -7.99 -21.38
N ALA A 84 -16.05 -7.94 -21.73
CA ALA A 84 -16.69 -6.74 -22.31
C ALA A 84 -16.65 -5.55 -21.34
N THR A 85 -16.99 -5.78 -20.07
CA THR A 85 -16.92 -4.74 -19.04
C THR A 85 -15.48 -4.33 -18.77
N ALA A 86 -14.55 -5.30 -18.78
CA ALA A 86 -13.12 -5.02 -18.62
C ALA A 86 -12.60 -4.08 -19.71
N GLN A 87 -12.93 -4.37 -20.97
CA GLN A 87 -12.55 -3.57 -22.12
C GLN A 87 -13.12 -2.14 -22.03
N LYS A 88 -14.41 -1.99 -21.68
CA LYS A 88 -15.06 -0.68 -21.52
C LYS A 88 -14.35 0.17 -20.46
N LEU A 89 -14.06 -0.41 -19.28
CA LEU A 89 -13.40 0.32 -18.20
C LEU A 89 -11.94 0.64 -18.50
N HIS A 90 -11.20 -0.26 -19.16
CA HIS A 90 -9.84 0.04 -19.62
C HIS A 90 -9.83 1.19 -20.65
N GLU A 91 -10.86 1.33 -21.47
CA GLU A 91 -11.01 2.47 -22.36
C GLU A 91 -11.26 3.78 -21.61
N GLN A 92 -12.18 3.80 -20.63
CA GLN A 92 -12.42 4.97 -19.78
C GLN A 92 -11.16 5.40 -19.01
N ILE A 93 -10.37 4.45 -18.49
CA ILE A 93 -9.09 4.74 -17.83
C ILE A 93 -8.09 5.36 -18.82
N ARG A 94 -8.00 4.83 -20.05
CA ARG A 94 -7.12 5.36 -21.09
C ARG A 94 -7.51 6.77 -21.53
N LYS A 95 -8.81 7.07 -21.55
CA LYS A 95 -9.36 8.39 -21.88
C LYS A 95 -9.36 9.38 -20.70
N HIS A 96 -8.88 8.97 -19.52
CA HIS A 96 -8.91 9.78 -18.30
C HIS A 96 -10.33 10.20 -17.85
N GLU A 97 -11.33 9.38 -18.17
CA GLU A 97 -12.75 9.61 -17.83
C GLU A 97 -13.11 9.09 -16.43
N LEU A 98 -12.17 8.40 -15.77
CA LEU A 98 -12.33 7.89 -14.42
C LEU A 98 -11.78 8.87 -13.38
N GLU A 99 -12.67 9.46 -12.60
CA GLU A 99 -12.32 10.27 -11.44
C GLU A 99 -11.86 9.37 -10.29
N LYS A 100 -10.74 9.75 -9.69
CA LYS A 100 -10.10 9.01 -8.60
C LYS A 100 -9.87 9.95 -7.44
N GLN A 101 -10.27 9.55 -6.24
CA GLN A 101 -10.00 10.29 -5.02
C GLN A 101 -9.33 9.37 -4.02
N TYR A 102 -8.26 9.87 -3.42
CA TYR A 102 -7.51 9.20 -2.36
C TYR A 102 -7.40 10.13 -1.18
N VAL A 103 -7.27 9.56 0.01
CA VAL A 103 -6.88 10.31 1.20
C VAL A 103 -5.53 9.80 1.69
N CYS A 104 -4.68 10.70 2.17
CA CYS A 104 -3.43 10.35 2.83
C CYS A 104 -3.16 11.24 4.05
N ARG A 105 -2.26 10.79 4.92
CA ARG A 105 -1.74 11.59 6.03
C ARG A 105 -0.27 11.88 5.82
N VAL A 106 0.10 13.16 5.81
CA VAL A 106 1.42 13.65 5.39
C VAL A 106 2.14 14.43 6.49
N VAL A 107 3.46 14.48 6.38
CA VAL A 107 4.32 15.23 7.32
C VAL A 107 4.04 16.73 7.24
N GLY A 108 3.90 17.36 8.41
CA GLY A 108 3.82 18.81 8.54
C GLY A 108 2.48 19.40 8.12
N LYS A 109 2.45 20.73 7.98
CA LYS A 109 1.28 21.50 7.55
C LYS A 109 1.26 21.61 6.03
N PHE A 110 0.41 20.84 5.36
CA PHE A 110 0.22 20.99 3.91
C PHE A 110 -0.37 22.39 3.58
N PRO A 111 -0.03 23.01 2.43
CA PRO A 111 -0.58 24.30 2.07
C PRO A 111 -2.12 24.30 1.94
N ASP A 112 -2.72 25.48 2.16
CA ASP A 112 -4.16 25.68 1.96
C ASP A 112 -4.53 25.86 0.49
N GLY A 113 -5.77 25.52 0.16
CA GLY A 113 -6.31 25.55 -1.20
C GLY A 113 -5.92 24.33 -2.04
N VAL A 114 -6.23 24.40 -3.33
CA VAL A 114 -5.94 23.33 -4.29
C VAL A 114 -4.54 23.52 -4.87
N ILE A 115 -3.66 22.55 -4.61
CA ILE A 115 -2.29 22.52 -5.13
C ILE A 115 -2.22 21.51 -6.28
N THR A 116 -1.68 21.90 -7.43
CA THR A 116 -1.48 20.99 -8.58
C THR A 116 0.00 20.69 -8.76
N CYS A 117 0.36 19.40 -8.81
CA CYS A 117 1.71 18.94 -9.13
C CYS A 117 1.70 18.24 -10.49
N GLU A 118 2.50 18.72 -11.43
CA GLU A 118 2.59 18.22 -12.82
C GLU A 118 3.97 17.65 -13.15
N GLN A 119 4.71 17.24 -12.12
CA GLN A 119 6.08 16.78 -12.30
C GLN A 119 6.11 15.38 -12.93
N PRO A 120 6.92 15.16 -13.98
CA PRO A 120 7.09 13.86 -14.62
C PRO A 120 7.78 12.85 -13.70
N ILE A 121 7.37 11.58 -13.81
CA ILE A 121 7.88 10.49 -12.97
C ILE A 121 8.61 9.45 -13.82
N GLU A 122 9.84 9.14 -13.44
CA GLU A 122 10.67 8.09 -14.02
C GLU A 122 10.88 6.94 -13.03
N THR A 123 10.96 5.71 -13.54
CA THR A 123 11.35 4.56 -12.71
C THR A 123 12.85 4.53 -12.55
N LEU A 124 13.31 4.74 -11.32
CA LEU A 124 14.73 4.78 -10.99
C LEU A 124 15.31 3.37 -10.87
N SER A 125 14.58 2.44 -10.24
CA SER A 125 14.99 1.03 -10.17
C SER A 125 13.79 0.10 -10.22
N HIS A 126 13.76 -0.75 -11.25
CA HIS A 126 12.74 -1.78 -11.41
C HIS A 126 12.84 -2.89 -10.37
N LYS A 127 14.05 -3.14 -9.83
CA LYS A 127 14.31 -4.21 -8.87
C LYS A 127 13.65 -3.94 -7.52
N ILE A 128 13.78 -2.70 -7.02
CA ILE A 128 13.18 -2.27 -5.75
C ILE A 128 11.85 -1.51 -5.94
N GLY A 129 11.50 -1.16 -7.17
CA GLY A 129 10.25 -0.46 -7.49
C GLY A 129 10.25 1.00 -7.03
N ILE A 130 11.37 1.70 -7.13
CA ILE A 130 11.47 3.12 -6.76
C ILE A 130 11.30 4.00 -7.99
N ASN A 131 10.45 5.01 -7.85
CA ASN A 131 10.20 6.05 -8.84
C ASN A 131 10.60 7.42 -8.29
N VAL A 132 11.04 8.33 -9.15
CA VAL A 132 11.51 9.66 -8.78
C VAL A 132 10.99 10.72 -9.74
N ILE A 133 11.03 11.99 -9.33
CA ILE A 133 10.85 13.09 -10.27
C ILE A 133 12.07 13.16 -11.19
N ASP A 134 11.82 13.16 -12.49
CA ASP A 134 12.84 13.39 -13.51
C ASP A 134 12.22 13.98 -14.78
N PRO A 135 12.84 14.98 -15.43
CA PRO A 135 12.36 15.57 -16.67
C PRO A 135 12.17 14.59 -17.84
N LYS A 136 12.89 13.46 -17.87
CA LYS A 136 12.74 12.39 -18.88
C LYS A 136 11.60 11.42 -18.53
N GLY A 137 11.02 11.57 -17.34
CA GLY A 137 9.93 10.76 -16.85
C GLY A 137 8.64 10.92 -17.63
N LYS A 138 7.68 10.05 -17.33
CA LYS A 138 6.35 10.11 -17.95
C LYS A 138 5.54 11.25 -17.34
N PRO A 139 4.88 12.10 -18.15
CA PRO A 139 4.07 13.19 -17.63
C PRO A 139 2.91 12.63 -16.80
N CYS A 140 2.65 13.32 -15.69
CA CYS A 140 1.58 12.97 -14.77
C CYS A 140 1.17 14.17 -13.92
N THR A 141 -0.12 14.24 -13.59
CA THR A 141 -0.72 15.35 -12.83
C THR A 141 -1.53 14.83 -11.67
N THR A 142 -1.34 15.43 -10.49
CA THR A 142 -2.14 15.19 -9.29
C THR A 142 -2.56 16.52 -8.68
N THR A 143 -3.82 16.63 -8.29
CA THR A 143 -4.29 17.77 -7.47
C THR A 143 -4.44 17.34 -6.02
N PHE A 144 -4.11 18.24 -5.10
CA PHE A 144 -4.08 18.01 -3.66
C PHE A 144 -4.85 19.11 -2.96
N GLU A 145 -5.55 18.76 -1.89
CA GLU A 145 -6.31 19.69 -1.07
C GLU A 145 -6.22 19.24 0.38
N ARG A 146 -5.77 20.14 1.28
CA ARG A 146 -5.72 19.84 2.71
C ARG A 146 -7.13 19.76 3.28
N LEU A 147 -7.44 18.66 3.96
CA LEU A 147 -8.69 18.48 4.69
C LEU A 147 -8.56 18.97 6.13
N ASN A 148 -7.48 18.58 6.82
CA ASN A 148 -7.25 18.93 8.22
C ASN A 148 -5.73 19.04 8.52
N TYR A 149 -5.39 19.70 9.61
CA TYR A 149 -4.06 19.76 10.21
C TYR A 149 -4.19 19.73 11.75
N ASN A 150 -3.60 18.73 12.39
CA ASN A 150 -3.69 18.54 13.85
C ASN A 150 -2.54 19.19 14.64
N GLY A 151 -1.77 20.08 14.02
CA GLY A 151 -0.56 20.68 14.62
C GLY A 151 0.74 19.93 14.30
N LYS A 152 0.67 18.67 13.84
CA LYS A 152 1.84 17.86 13.46
C LYS A 152 1.79 17.39 12.01
N SER A 153 0.68 16.81 11.61
CA SER A 153 0.47 16.20 10.30
C SER A 153 -0.80 16.75 9.63
N SER A 154 -0.91 16.57 8.32
CA SER A 154 -2.10 16.95 7.55
C SER A 154 -2.77 15.74 6.93
N THR A 155 -4.10 15.71 6.98
CA THR A 155 -4.90 14.84 6.10
C THR A 155 -5.10 15.57 4.77
N VAL A 156 -4.79 14.91 3.65
CA VAL A 156 -4.83 15.50 2.30
C VAL A 156 -5.68 14.63 1.38
N LEU A 157 -6.58 15.28 0.64
CA LEU A 157 -7.34 14.69 -0.46
C LEU A 157 -6.55 14.81 -1.75
N CYS A 158 -6.31 13.68 -2.41
CA CYS A 158 -5.51 13.57 -3.62
C CYS A 158 -6.41 13.13 -4.78
N ARG A 159 -6.36 13.86 -5.90
CA ARG A 159 -7.10 13.52 -7.13
C ARG A 159 -6.12 13.38 -8.31
N PRO A 160 -5.54 12.19 -8.53
CA PRO A 160 -4.60 11.96 -9.64
C PRO A 160 -5.35 11.86 -10.97
N LYS A 161 -4.97 12.66 -11.98
CA LYS A 161 -5.54 12.56 -13.34
C LYS A 161 -4.99 11.32 -14.05
N THR A 162 -3.69 11.10 -13.92
CA THR A 162 -2.97 9.91 -14.45
C THR A 162 -2.86 8.79 -13.42
N GLY A 163 -2.21 7.68 -13.76
CA GLY A 163 -2.04 6.51 -12.87
C GLY A 163 -0.64 5.92 -12.96
N ARG A 164 0.41 6.71 -12.68
CA ARG A 164 1.78 6.20 -12.61
C ARG A 164 2.01 5.48 -11.27
N MET A 165 2.92 4.51 -11.27
CA MET A 165 3.27 3.79 -10.04
C MET A 165 3.79 4.79 -9.01
N HIS A 166 3.33 4.68 -7.76
CA HIS A 166 3.70 5.57 -6.65
C HIS A 166 3.43 7.08 -6.89
N GLN A 167 2.58 7.44 -7.86
CA GLN A 167 2.43 8.85 -8.30
C GLN A 167 2.13 9.82 -7.15
N ILE A 168 1.13 9.50 -6.33
CA ILE A 168 0.75 10.34 -5.17
C ILE A 168 1.91 10.48 -4.19
N ARG A 169 2.61 9.36 -3.91
CA ARG A 169 3.71 9.29 -2.94
C ARG A 169 4.89 10.16 -3.37
N VAL A 170 5.31 10.05 -4.63
CA VAL A 170 6.41 10.83 -5.22
C VAL A 170 6.05 12.31 -5.36
N HIS A 171 4.83 12.64 -5.78
CA HIS A 171 4.38 14.03 -5.88
C HIS A 171 4.32 14.71 -4.51
N LEU A 172 3.84 14.01 -3.47
CA LEU A 172 3.83 14.51 -2.10
C LEU A 172 5.24 14.70 -1.54
N GLN A 173 6.17 13.76 -1.82
CA GLN A 173 7.58 13.90 -1.50
C GLN A 173 8.18 15.15 -2.18
N TYR A 174 7.94 15.33 -3.48
CA TYR A 174 8.41 16.49 -4.24
C TYR A 174 7.90 17.81 -3.64
N LEU A 175 6.64 17.85 -3.20
CA LEU A 175 6.06 19.02 -2.53
C LEU A 175 6.62 19.25 -1.11
N GLY A 176 7.43 18.33 -0.59
CA GLY A 176 8.03 18.40 0.75
C GLY A 176 7.12 17.88 1.87
N HIS A 177 6.05 17.15 1.51
CA HIS A 177 5.06 16.60 2.43
C HIS A 177 4.89 15.10 2.19
N PRO A 178 5.93 14.26 2.35
CA PRO A 178 5.80 12.83 2.13
C PRO A 178 4.77 12.22 3.10
N ILE A 179 4.20 11.07 2.71
CA ILE A 179 3.25 10.34 3.55
C ILE A 179 3.96 9.89 4.83
N LEU A 180 3.28 10.07 5.98
CA LEU A 180 3.90 10.01 7.32
C LEU A 180 4.69 8.72 7.55
N ASN A 181 4.10 7.56 7.25
CA ASN A 181 4.68 6.24 7.48
C ASN A 181 5.23 5.58 6.20
N ASP A 182 5.54 6.36 5.17
CA ASP A 182 6.09 5.84 3.92
C ASP A 182 7.58 5.54 4.04
N THR A 183 7.92 4.28 4.28
CA THR A 183 9.31 3.83 4.48
C THR A 183 10.22 4.01 3.26
N PHE A 184 9.65 4.18 2.07
CA PHE A 184 10.42 4.45 0.86
C PHE A 184 10.61 5.94 0.65
N TYR A 185 9.54 6.75 0.66
CA TYR A 185 9.62 8.15 0.24
C TYR A 185 9.79 9.16 1.38
N ASN A 186 9.40 8.80 2.60
CA ASN A 186 9.75 9.56 3.80
C ASN A 186 11.07 9.03 4.38
N ASN A 187 12.14 9.11 3.60
CA ASN A 187 13.39 8.44 3.89
C ASN A 187 14.59 9.37 3.65
N ASP A 188 15.54 9.38 4.59
CA ASP A 188 16.73 10.23 4.55
C ASP A 188 17.73 9.84 3.43
N ALA A 189 17.55 8.68 2.80
CA ALA A 189 18.27 8.31 1.57
C ALA A 189 18.08 9.34 0.45
N PHE A 190 16.95 10.07 0.44
CA PHE A 190 16.65 11.17 -0.49
C PHE A 190 17.25 12.52 -0.05
N GLY A 191 18.26 12.51 0.82
CA GLY A 191 18.98 13.71 1.26
C GLY A 191 18.23 14.54 2.31
N LEU A 192 18.83 15.65 2.73
CA LEU A 192 18.33 16.50 3.82
C LEU A 192 16.92 17.08 3.54
N LYS A 193 16.60 17.30 2.27
CA LYS A 193 15.28 17.77 1.83
C LYS A 193 14.29 16.65 1.53
N ARG A 194 14.71 15.38 1.70
CA ARG A 194 13.91 14.19 1.41
C ARG A 194 13.27 14.21 0.03
N GLY A 195 13.99 14.69 -0.99
CA GLY A 195 13.50 14.77 -2.37
C GLY A 195 12.56 15.93 -2.69
N LYS A 196 12.34 16.87 -1.76
CA LYS A 196 11.60 18.11 -2.05
C LYS A 196 12.21 18.84 -3.24
N ASP A 197 11.36 19.35 -4.14
CA ASP A 197 11.75 20.02 -5.39
C ASP A 197 12.59 19.15 -6.34
N GLY A 198 12.64 17.83 -6.11
CA GLY A 198 13.51 16.90 -6.84
C GLY A 198 14.98 17.01 -6.41
N ASP A 199 15.26 17.67 -5.28
CA ASP A 199 16.59 17.81 -4.71
C ASP A 199 16.92 16.63 -3.78
N TYR A 200 17.77 15.74 -4.28
CA TYR A 200 18.24 14.56 -3.54
C TYR A 200 19.57 14.82 -2.81
N GLY A 201 20.23 15.96 -3.08
CA GLY A 201 21.57 16.28 -2.54
C GLY A 201 22.70 15.33 -2.95
N LYS A 202 22.44 14.37 -3.84
CA LYS A 202 23.39 13.34 -4.32
C LYS A 202 22.93 12.79 -5.68
N THR A 203 23.76 11.97 -6.33
CA THR A 203 23.38 11.32 -7.58
C THR A 203 22.29 10.26 -7.34
N LYS A 204 21.51 9.95 -8.38
CA LYS A 204 20.42 8.97 -8.24
C LYS A 204 20.93 7.55 -7.96
N ASP A 205 22.12 7.20 -8.45
CA ASP A 205 22.74 5.91 -8.17
C ASP A 205 23.11 5.79 -6.69
N GLU A 206 23.60 6.87 -6.07
CA GLU A 206 23.84 6.92 -4.63
C GLU A 206 22.52 6.80 -3.84
N VAL A 207 21.44 7.44 -4.27
CA VAL A 207 20.11 7.27 -3.67
C VAL A 207 19.67 5.81 -3.71
N ILE A 208 19.85 5.11 -4.85
CA ILE A 208 19.50 3.69 -4.97
C ILE A 208 20.32 2.85 -3.99
N GLN A 209 21.63 3.07 -3.96
CA GLN A 209 22.53 2.32 -3.08
C GLN A 209 22.16 2.51 -1.60
N ASP A 210 21.83 3.73 -1.20
CA ASP A 210 21.39 4.03 0.17
C ASP A 210 20.08 3.33 0.51
N ILE A 211 19.08 3.37 -0.38
CA ILE A 211 17.81 2.67 -0.19
C ILE A 211 18.02 1.15 -0.12
N GLU A 212 18.83 0.57 -1.02
CA GLU A 212 19.12 -0.86 -1.01
C GLU A 212 19.82 -1.28 0.28
N LYS A 213 20.81 -0.50 0.74
CA LYS A 213 21.55 -0.76 1.98
C LYS A 213 20.63 -0.70 3.21
N GLN A 214 19.75 0.30 3.27
CA GLN A 214 18.77 0.41 4.35
C GLN A 214 17.75 -0.73 4.31
N HIS A 215 17.27 -1.12 3.12
CA HIS A 215 16.36 -2.25 2.97
C HIS A 215 17.00 -3.56 3.43
N GLN A 216 18.27 -3.81 3.07
CA GLN A 216 19.03 -4.97 3.55
C GLN A 216 19.22 -4.94 5.07
N ARG A 217 19.55 -3.77 5.64
CA ARG A 217 19.67 -3.60 7.09
C ARG A 217 18.36 -3.89 7.82
N MET A 218 17.24 -3.39 7.30
CA MET A 218 15.91 -3.67 7.86
C MET A 218 15.58 -5.16 7.83
N LEU A 219 15.86 -5.85 6.71
CA LEU A 219 15.68 -7.30 6.62
C LEU A 219 16.56 -8.07 7.63
N TYR A 220 17.77 -7.59 7.89
CA TYR A 220 18.68 -8.18 8.88
C TYR A 220 18.24 -7.95 10.33
N LEU A 221 17.74 -6.75 10.65
CA LEU A 221 17.22 -6.45 11.99
C LEU A 221 15.94 -7.23 12.27
N LEU A 222 15.06 -7.38 11.28
CA LEU A 222 13.88 -8.24 11.39
C LEU A 222 14.26 -9.68 11.71
N SER A 223 15.38 -10.19 11.17
CA SER A 223 15.86 -11.54 11.49
C SER A 223 16.58 -11.67 12.83
N ASN A 224 17.02 -10.56 13.45
CA ASN A 224 17.83 -10.52 14.66
C ASN A 224 17.33 -9.45 15.67
N VAL A 225 16.07 -9.58 16.09
CA VAL A 225 15.36 -8.62 16.99
C VAL A 225 16.14 -8.26 18.28
N THR A 226 17.04 -9.13 18.73
CA THR A 226 17.86 -8.91 19.95
C THR A 226 18.90 -7.80 19.85
N GLU A 227 19.17 -7.25 18.66
CA GLU A 227 20.25 -6.30 18.42
C GLU A 227 19.86 -4.81 18.53
N LEU A 228 18.58 -4.50 18.77
CA LEU A 228 18.12 -3.11 18.94
C LEU A 228 18.59 -2.51 20.28
N SER A 229 18.98 -1.24 20.31
CA SER A 229 19.20 -0.50 21.56
C SER A 229 17.87 -0.27 22.32
N ALA A 230 17.94 0.12 23.60
CA ALA A 230 16.74 0.37 24.40
C ALA A 230 15.86 1.49 23.82
N GLU A 231 16.48 2.60 23.39
CA GLU A 231 15.79 3.74 22.77
C GLU A 231 15.12 3.35 21.44
N GLU A 232 15.80 2.55 20.60
CA GLU A 232 15.24 2.07 19.33
C GLU A 232 14.04 1.14 19.56
N ARG A 233 14.06 0.33 20.62
CA ARG A 233 12.93 -0.54 20.98
C ARG A 233 11.71 0.26 21.43
N GLU A 234 11.90 1.25 22.30
CA GLU A 234 10.80 2.09 22.77
C GLU A 234 10.12 2.85 21.62
N LEU A 235 10.91 3.35 20.67
CA LEU A 235 10.36 4.00 19.46
C LEU A 235 9.60 2.99 18.59
N ASP A 236 10.14 1.80 18.37
CA ASP A 236 9.48 0.73 17.60
C ASP A 236 8.15 0.30 18.23
N ASP A 237 8.12 0.16 19.55
CA ASP A 237 6.91 -0.20 20.30
C ASP A 237 5.82 0.87 20.16
N LYS A 238 6.20 2.15 20.22
CA LYS A 238 5.27 3.26 20.00
C LYS A 238 4.73 3.28 18.57
N GLU A 239 5.60 3.15 17.57
CA GLU A 239 5.19 3.07 16.16
C GLU A 239 4.27 1.87 15.90
N ARG A 240 4.57 0.73 16.55
CA ARG A 240 3.75 -0.48 16.50
C ARG A 240 2.38 -0.26 17.12
N GLU A 241 2.28 0.40 18.26
CA GLU A 241 0.99 0.73 18.90
C GLU A 241 0.13 1.63 17.99
N ILE A 242 0.73 2.68 17.42
CA ILE A 242 0.06 3.59 16.49
C ILE A 242 -0.43 2.83 15.25
N ALA A 243 0.40 1.95 14.70
CA ALA A 243 0.04 1.11 13.56
C ALA A 243 -1.12 0.16 13.89
N LEU A 244 -1.14 -0.45 15.08
CA LEU A 244 -2.25 -1.30 15.53
C LEU A 244 -3.57 -0.52 15.62
N LYS A 245 -3.55 0.70 16.18
CA LYS A 245 -4.72 1.59 16.19
C LYS A 245 -5.18 1.95 14.79
N ALA A 246 -4.26 2.15 13.85
CA ALA A 246 -4.59 2.45 12.46
C ALA A 246 -5.17 1.24 11.70
N LEU A 247 -4.69 0.04 12.04
CA LEU A 247 -5.17 -1.23 11.48
C LEU A 247 -6.56 -1.61 12.00
N HIS A 248 -6.96 -1.09 13.16
CA HIS A 248 -8.28 -1.33 13.76
C HIS A 248 -9.45 -1.07 12.79
N HIS A 249 -9.33 -0.08 11.89
CA HIS A 249 -10.34 0.17 10.86
C HIS A 249 -10.63 -1.05 9.97
N TYR A 250 -9.57 -1.80 9.62
CA TYR A 250 -9.66 -2.93 8.69
C TYR A 250 -10.00 -4.23 9.41
N THR A 251 -9.71 -4.33 10.70
CA THR A 251 -9.92 -5.55 11.49
C THR A 251 -11.13 -5.46 12.39
N ASN A 252 -11.66 -4.29 12.77
CA ASN A 252 -12.76 -4.22 13.74
C ASN A 252 -14.13 -4.05 13.06
N ARG A 253 -14.58 -5.10 12.37
CA ARG A 253 -15.98 -5.23 11.91
C ARG A 253 -16.67 -6.36 12.67
N GLU A 254 -17.99 -6.33 12.81
CA GLU A 254 -18.74 -7.45 13.42
C GLU A 254 -18.38 -8.80 12.77
N GLU A 255 -18.15 -8.79 11.46
CA GLU A 255 -17.70 -9.97 10.70
C GLU A 255 -16.32 -10.47 11.15
N TRP A 256 -15.45 -9.60 11.69
CA TRP A 256 -14.16 -10.00 12.23
C TRP A 256 -14.28 -10.88 13.46
N HIS A 257 -15.21 -10.59 14.36
CA HIS A 257 -15.45 -11.48 15.50
C HIS A 257 -15.84 -12.88 15.01
N SER A 258 -16.68 -12.96 13.98
CA SER A 258 -17.04 -14.23 13.33
C SER A 258 -15.87 -14.88 12.60
N LEU A 259 -14.94 -14.11 12.01
CA LEU A 259 -13.70 -14.64 11.41
C LEU A 259 -12.71 -15.12 12.46
N VAL A 260 -12.59 -14.43 13.60
CA VAL A 260 -11.81 -14.89 14.76
C VAL A 260 -12.40 -16.16 15.34
N GLU A 261 -13.71 -16.37 15.30
CA GLU A 261 -14.31 -17.66 15.69
C GLU A 261 -14.18 -18.73 14.59
N LYS A 262 -14.40 -18.38 13.32
CA LYS A 262 -14.30 -19.30 12.17
C LYS A 262 -12.87 -19.77 11.95
N TYR A 263 -11.93 -18.85 12.09
CA TYR A 263 -10.49 -19.06 12.10
C TYR A 263 -9.96 -18.97 13.52
N LYS A 264 -10.74 -19.42 14.52
CA LYS A 264 -10.28 -19.55 15.89
C LYS A 264 -8.93 -20.20 15.84
N LEU A 265 -7.94 -19.39 16.23
CA LEU A 265 -6.54 -19.70 16.07
C LEU A 265 -6.34 -21.04 16.77
N ASP A 266 -6.33 -22.12 15.99
CA ASP A 266 -6.15 -23.43 16.55
C ASP A 266 -4.69 -23.48 16.92
N THR A 267 -4.40 -23.25 18.20
CA THR A 267 -3.05 -23.24 18.74
C THR A 267 -2.34 -24.56 18.49
N ASN A 268 -3.08 -25.64 18.21
CA ASN A 268 -2.52 -26.94 17.84
C ASN A 268 -2.24 -27.07 16.33
N ALA A 269 -2.94 -26.31 15.49
CA ALA A 269 -2.64 -26.16 14.06
C ALA A 269 -1.68 -24.98 13.79
N LEU A 270 -1.36 -24.20 14.82
CA LEU A 270 -0.38 -23.13 14.77
C LEU A 270 1.01 -23.75 14.63
N ILE A 271 1.40 -23.98 13.38
CA ILE A 271 2.78 -24.33 13.08
C ILE A 271 3.60 -23.04 13.20
N ILE A 272 4.16 -22.80 14.38
CA ILE A 272 5.24 -21.83 14.54
C ILE A 272 6.49 -22.48 13.94
N ASP A 273 6.56 -22.51 12.61
CA ASP A 273 7.75 -22.96 11.93
C ASP A 273 8.80 -21.86 12.01
N ILE A 274 9.55 -21.88 13.11
CA ILE A 274 10.67 -20.97 13.35
C ILE A 274 11.70 -21.10 12.22
N SER A 275 11.75 -22.23 11.50
CA SER A 275 12.68 -22.44 10.39
C SER A 275 12.23 -23.55 9.45
N CYS A 276 11.97 -23.21 8.19
CA CYS A 276 11.58 -24.21 7.20
C CYS A 276 12.63 -25.31 7.00
N GLU A 277 12.24 -26.59 7.04
CA GLU A 277 13.17 -27.72 6.84
C GLU A 277 13.87 -27.74 5.47
N GLU A 278 13.25 -27.17 4.43
CA GLU A 278 13.84 -27.15 3.07
C GLU A 278 14.87 -26.03 2.88
N CYS A 279 14.68 -24.88 3.52
CA CYS A 279 15.52 -23.70 3.26
C CYS A 279 16.10 -23.04 4.51
N THR A 280 15.87 -23.63 5.69
CA THR A 280 16.24 -23.18 7.04
C THR A 280 15.85 -21.74 7.37
N ASN A 281 15.05 -21.11 6.51
CA ASN A 281 14.69 -19.71 6.62
C ASN A 281 13.73 -19.51 7.77
N LYS A 282 14.02 -18.53 8.62
CA LYS A 282 13.14 -18.20 9.74
C LYS A 282 11.96 -17.39 9.24
N THR A 283 10.75 -17.90 9.45
CA THR A 283 9.53 -17.17 9.10
C THR A 283 9.25 -16.17 10.21
N ILE A 284 9.27 -14.88 9.88
CA ILE A 284 9.07 -13.80 10.85
C ILE A 284 7.87 -13.00 10.39
N ASP A 285 6.90 -12.87 11.29
CA ASP A 285 5.74 -12.02 11.05
C ASP A 285 6.18 -10.56 10.92
N PRO A 286 5.58 -9.80 10.00
CA PRO A 286 5.96 -8.42 9.76
C PRO A 286 5.48 -7.57 10.94
N ASN A 287 6.21 -6.49 11.24
CA ASN A 287 5.71 -5.54 12.23
C ASN A 287 4.40 -4.91 11.71
N PRO A 288 3.38 -4.67 12.56
CA PRO A 288 2.17 -3.95 12.18
C PRO A 288 2.40 -2.70 11.32
N LYS A 289 3.46 -1.93 11.59
CA LYS A 289 3.79 -0.73 10.81
C LYS A 289 4.15 -1.01 9.34
N ASP A 290 4.62 -2.22 9.03
CA ASP A 290 4.97 -2.68 7.68
C ASP A 290 3.76 -3.21 6.89
N LEU A 291 2.60 -3.31 7.54
CA LEU A 291 1.37 -3.83 6.95
C LEU A 291 0.48 -2.75 6.34
N LEU A 292 0.78 -1.46 6.55
CA LEU A 292 -0.02 -0.38 5.98
C LEU A 292 0.79 0.85 5.61
N ILE A 293 0.20 1.66 4.75
CA ILE A 293 0.62 3.04 4.49
C ILE A 293 -0.61 3.94 4.70
N TYR A 294 -0.41 5.18 5.14
CA TYR A 294 -1.46 6.18 5.26
C TYR A 294 -1.82 6.77 3.89
N LEU A 295 -2.27 5.87 3.00
CA LEU A 295 -2.83 6.15 1.68
C LEU A 295 -3.99 5.20 1.43
N HIS A 296 -5.15 5.76 1.13
CA HIS A 296 -6.39 5.01 0.93
C HIS A 296 -7.12 5.53 -0.31
N ALA A 297 -7.55 4.62 -1.17
CA ALA A 297 -8.37 4.91 -2.34
C ALA A 297 -9.82 5.09 -1.92
N LEU A 298 -10.22 6.34 -1.69
CA LEU A 298 -11.50 6.70 -1.10
C LEU A 298 -12.67 6.54 -2.08
N CYS A 299 -12.46 6.92 -3.34
CA CYS A 299 -13.55 6.95 -4.32
C CYS A 299 -13.04 6.70 -5.75
N TYR A 300 -13.82 5.94 -6.50
CA TYR A 300 -13.76 5.91 -7.96
C TYR A 300 -15.13 6.24 -8.54
N LYS A 301 -15.14 7.15 -9.51
CA LYS A 301 -16.37 7.59 -10.19
C LYS A 301 -16.13 7.62 -11.68
N GLY A 302 -17.05 7.00 -12.43
CA GLY A 302 -17.03 6.95 -13.88
C GLY A 302 -18.43 7.07 -14.45
N GLU A 303 -18.57 6.75 -15.73
CA GLU A 303 -19.88 6.78 -16.41
C GLU A 303 -20.84 5.77 -15.78
N GLY A 304 -21.87 6.26 -15.09
CA GLY A 304 -22.94 5.43 -14.52
C GLY A 304 -22.59 4.73 -13.21
N PHE A 305 -21.45 5.04 -12.57
CA PHE A 305 -21.12 4.49 -11.25
C PHE A 305 -20.29 5.44 -10.38
N GLU A 306 -20.46 5.31 -9.07
CA GLU A 306 -19.64 5.94 -8.05
C GLU A 306 -19.52 4.97 -6.87
N TYR A 307 -18.30 4.56 -6.55
CA TYR A 307 -18.01 3.65 -5.44
C TYR A 307 -17.11 4.33 -4.44
N LYS A 308 -17.50 4.27 -3.16
CA LYS A 308 -16.83 4.92 -2.04
C LYS A 308 -16.67 3.99 -0.85
N THR A 309 -15.64 4.24 -0.06
CA THR A 309 -15.42 3.66 1.26
C THR A 309 -15.68 4.71 2.35
N ALA A 310 -15.76 4.25 3.60
CA ALA A 310 -15.62 5.13 4.75
C ALA A 310 -14.17 5.63 4.85
N LEU A 311 -13.97 6.77 5.51
CA LEU A 311 -12.62 7.23 5.83
C LEU A 311 -11.95 6.24 6.82
N PRO A 312 -10.69 5.86 6.59
CA PRO A 312 -9.90 5.15 7.58
C PRO A 312 -9.78 5.97 8.87
N VAL A 313 -9.68 5.30 10.03
CA VAL A 313 -9.56 5.97 11.33
C VAL A 313 -8.39 6.96 11.39
N TRP A 314 -7.27 6.62 10.75
CA TRP A 314 -6.09 7.49 10.68
C TRP A 314 -6.28 8.73 9.79
N ALA A 315 -7.34 8.79 8.99
CA ALA A 315 -7.66 9.96 8.16
C ALA A 315 -8.64 10.92 8.84
N LEU A 316 -9.28 10.49 9.94
CA LEU A 316 -10.27 11.28 10.65
C LEU A 316 -9.65 12.45 11.41
N ASP A 317 -10.49 13.45 11.71
CA ASP A 317 -10.05 14.69 12.35
C ASP A 317 -9.66 14.52 13.81
N ASP A 318 -10.21 13.50 14.47
CA ASP A 318 -9.95 13.11 15.85
C ASP A 318 -8.73 12.19 16.01
N TRP A 319 -8.02 11.86 14.92
CA TRP A 319 -6.79 11.08 15.01
C TRP A 319 -5.62 11.91 15.57
N ASP A 320 -5.21 11.59 16.79
CA ASP A 320 -4.20 12.29 17.58
C ASP A 320 -2.96 11.43 17.92
N TYR A 321 -2.86 10.23 17.37
CA TYR A 321 -1.79 9.27 17.64
C TYR A 321 -0.49 9.51 16.85
N ASP A 322 -0.35 10.65 16.18
CA ASP A 322 0.82 11.00 15.35
C ASP A 322 2.04 11.53 16.12
#